data_AF-A0A1C6A4R6-F1
#
_entry.id   AF-A0A1C6A4R6-F1
#
_cell.length_a   1.000
_cell.length_b   1.000
_cell.length_c   1.000
_cell.angle_alpha   90.00
_cell.angle_beta   90.00
_cell.angle_gamma   90.00
#
_symmetry.space_group_name_H-M   'P 1'
#
loop_
_entity.id
_entity.type
_entity.pdbx_description
1 polymer ?
#
loop_
_entity_poly.entity_id
_entity_poly.type
_entity_poly.pdbx_seq_one_letter_code
_entity_poly.pdbx_strand_id
1 'polypeptide(L)' 'MDWFSLMKSLFVSIQHLMCLRIRFGEFSFTVGAMIIGLFVISCSVALLRYLFHNT' A
#
# COMPACT_ATOMS: atom_id res chain seq x y z
N MET A 1 11.35 11.64 -9.02
CA MET A 1 10.88 10.25 -8.79
C MET A 1 9.44 10.18 -9.21
N ASP A 2 9.11 9.34 -10.18
CA ASP A 2 7.72 9.13 -10.60
C ASP A 2 6.89 8.66 -9.40
N TRP A 3 5.71 9.26 -9.24
CA TRP A 3 4.74 8.90 -8.20
C TRP A 3 4.51 7.38 -8.10
N PHE A 4 4.53 6.72 -9.26
CA PHE A 4 4.40 5.27 -9.39
C PHE A 4 5.57 4.50 -8.76
N SER A 5 6.81 4.97 -8.95
CA SER A 5 8.00 4.37 -8.31
C SER A 5 7.97 4.53 -6.79
N LEU A 6 7.45 5.66 -6.29
CA LEU A 6 7.30 5.93 -4.86
C LEU A 6 6.27 4.98 -4.23
N MET A 7 5.12 4.80 -4.88
CA MET A 7 4.08 3.86 -4.45
C MET A 7 4.56 2.40 -4.47
N LYS A 8 5.31 2.01 -5.50
CA LYS A 8 5.90 0.67 -5.59
C LYS A 8 6.89 0.42 -4.44
N SER A 9 7.76 1.38 -4.14
CA SER A 9 8.71 1.26 -3.03
C SER A 9 8.00 1.13 -1.68
N LEU A 10 6.98 1.94 -1.43
CA LEU A 10 6.17 1.88 -0.20
C LEU A 10 5.50 0.51 -0.04
N PHE A 11 4.91 -0.02 -1.12
CA PHE A 11 4.28 -1.32 -1.11
C PHE A 11 5.26 -2.45 -0.76
N VAL A 12 6.46 -2.44 -1.36
CA VAL A 12 7.52 -3.42 -1.07
C VAL A 12 7.96 -3.34 0.39
N SER A 13 8.14 -2.13 0.93
CA SER A 13 8.49 -1.95 2.35
C SER A 13 7.41 -2.46 3.30
N ILE A 14 6.13 -2.19 3.00
CA ILE A 14 4.98 -2.69 3.78
C ILE A 14 4.90 -4.22 3.72
N GLN A 15 5.14 -4.81 2.55
CA GLN A 15 5.15 -6.25 2.37
C GLN A 15 6.29 -6.94 3.15
N HIS A 16 7.48 -6.34 3.16
CA HIS A 16 8.60 -6.81 3.99
C HIS A 16 8.29 -6.74 5.48
N LEU A 17 7.69 -5.65 5.96
CA LEU A 17 7.25 -5.50 7.35
C LEU A 17 6.22 -6.56 7.74
N MET A 18 5.25 -6.86 6.87
CA MET A 18 4.28 -7.93 7.12
C MET A 18 4.93 -9.32 7.15
N CYS A 19 5.84 -9.61 6.21
CA CYS A 19 6.59 -10.87 6.19
C CYS A 19 7.45 -11.05 7.45
N LEU A 20 8.04 -9.96 7.95
CA LEU A 20 8.80 -9.94 9.20
C LEU A 20 7.88 -10.18 10.41
N ARG A 21 6.72 -9.51 10.47
CA ARG A 21 5.70 -9.75 11.52
C ARG A 21 5.16 -11.18 11.50
N ILE A 22 5.00 -11.81 10.33
CA ILE A 22 4.64 -13.24 10.18
C ILE A 22 5.70 -14.12 10.85
N ARG A 23 6.98 -13.85 10.62
CA ARG A 23 8.08 -14.60 11.25
C ARG A 23 8.13 -14.46 12.77
N PHE A 24 7.72 -13.32 13.32
CA PHE A 24 7.66 -13.10 14.76
C PHE A 24 6.43 -13.72 15.45
N GLY A 25 5.52 -14.35 14.70
CA GLY A 25 4.33 -15.02 15.26
C GLY A 25 3.21 -14.07 15.72
N GLU A 26 3.45 -12.76 15.76
CA GLU A 26 2.46 -11.73 16.10
C GLU A 26 1.68 -11.20 14.88
N PHE A 27 1.51 -12.03 13.83
CA PHE A 27 0.84 -11.58 12.62
C PHE A 27 -0.64 -11.89 12.64
N SER A 28 -1.44 -10.84 12.80
CA SER A 28 -2.87 -10.90 12.51
C SER A 28 -3.09 -10.67 11.01
N PHE A 29 -3.44 -11.75 10.29
CA PHE A 29 -3.76 -11.73 8.86
C PHE A 29 -4.81 -10.65 8.52
N THR A 30 -5.78 -10.45 9.41
CA THR A 30 -6.83 -9.41 9.29
C THR A 30 -6.26 -8.00 9.22
N VAL A 31 -5.26 -7.69 10.05
CA VAL A 31 -4.62 -6.37 10.09
C VAL A 31 -3.77 -6.15 8.83
N GLY A 32 -3.05 -7.17 8.38
CA GLY A 32 -2.28 -7.10 7.14
C GLY A 32 -3.16 -6.86 5.91
N ALA A 33 -4.26 -7.61 5.80
CA ALA A 33 -5.23 -7.44 4.72
C ALA A 33 -5.89 -6.05 4.74
N MET A 34 -6.20 -5.52 5.93
CA MET A 34 -6.73 -4.16 6.09
C MET A 34 -5.76 -3.09 5.60
N ILE A 35 -4.46 -3.21 5.93
CA ILE A 35 -3.43 -2.24 5.50
C ILE A 35 -3.27 -2.25 3.97
N ILE A 36 -3.23 -3.44 3.35
CA ILE A 36 -3.16 -3.54 1.88
C ILE A 36 -4.42 -2.95 1.24
N GLY A 37 -5.60 -3.28 1.77
CA GLY A 37 -6.87 -2.75 1.27
C GLY A 37 -6.91 -1.22 1.30
N LEU A 38 -6.53 -0.61 2.41
CA LEU A 38 -6.44 0.85 2.57
C LEU A 38 -5.43 1.48 1.59
N PHE A 39 -4.29 0.82 1.38
CA PHE A 39 -3.27 1.28 0.43
C PHE A 39 -3.81 1.31 -1.01
N VAL A 40 -4.49 0.25 -1.44
CA VAL A 40 -5.08 0.17 -2.78
C VAL A 40 -6.18 1.23 -2.97
N ILE A 41 -7.05 1.43 -1.97
CA ILE A 41 -8.08 2.48 -2.02
C ILE A 41 -7.45 3.87 -2.15
N SER A 42 -6.41 4.15 -1.35
CA SER A 42 -5.69 5.44 -1.40
C SER A 42 -5.05 5.69 -2.78
N CYS A 43 -4.42 4.66 -3.36
CA CYS A 43 -3.85 4.72 -4.70
C CYS A 43 -4.92 5.01 -5.78
N SER A 44 -6.07 4.34 -5.70
CA SER A 44 -7.19 4.56 -6.62
C SER A 44 -7.76 5.97 -6.52
N VAL A 45 -7.93 6.50 -5.29
CA VAL A 45 -8.42 7.88 -5.08
C VAL A 45 -7.41 8.91 -5.60
N ALA A 46 -6.11 8.69 -5.36
CA ALA A 46 -5.06 9.57 -5.88
C ALA A 46 -5.03 9.58 -7.41
N LEU A 47 -5.19 8.41 -8.04
CA LEU A 47 -5.28 8.29 -9.51
C LEU A 47 -6.53 9.00 -10.05
N LEU A 48 -7.68 8.82 -9.39
CA LEU A 48 -8.93 9.46 -9.77
C LEU A 48 -8.84 10.99 -9.69
N ARG A 49 -8.22 11.52 -8.62
CA ARG A 49 -7.94 12.96 -8.48
C ARG A 49 -7.00 13.47 -9.57
N TYR A 50 -5.96 12.70 -9.90
CA TYR A 50 -5.05 13.08 -10.98
C TYR A 50 -5.78 13.15 -12.33
N LEU A 51 -6.68 12.19 -12.60
CA LEU A 51 -7.46 12.15 -13.83
C LEU A 51 -8.45 13.32 -13.94
N PHE A 52 -9.22 13.58 -12.87
CA PHE A 52 -10.24 14.65 -12.84
C PHE A 52 -9.67 16.06 -12.70
N HIS A 53 -8.48 16.23 -12.12
CA HIS A 53 -7.83 17.55 -12.02
C HIS A 53 -7.15 17.94 -13.34
N ASN A 54 -6.91 16.98 -14.23
CA ASN A 54 -6.27 17.19 -15.53
C ASN A 54 -7.29 17.21 -16.70
N THR A 55 -8.58 17.30 -16.40
CA THR A 55 -9.70 17.56 -17.33
C THR A 55 -10.37 18.86 -16.96
#